data_AF-A0A6G0M5Z6-F1
#
_entry.id   AF-A0A6G0M5Z6-F1
#
_cell.length_a   1.000
_cell.length_b   1.000
_cell.length_c   1.000
_cell.angle_alpha   90.00
_cell.angle_beta   90.00
_cell.angle_gamma   90.00
#
_symmetry.space_group_name_H-M   'P 1'
#
loop_
_entity.id
_entity.type
_entity.pdbx_description
1 polymer ?
#
loop_
_entity_poly.entity_id
_entity_poly.type
_entity_poly.pdbx_seq_one_letter_code
_entity_poly.pdbx_strand_id
1 'polypeptide(L)'
;MRAGIDDAETAAAELLAEADAELNDQATVEATNFFVSVKEVREFVKGEVPAAAVFISVIMCVLTVERLVNNRGTRVTLVDG
;
A
#
# COMPACT_ATOMS: atom_id res chain seq x y z
N MET A 1 -19.87 -20.55 37.47
CA MET A 1 -19.05 -19.39 37.05
C MET A 1 -18.37 -19.61 35.69
N ARG A 2 -18.97 -20.41 34.78
CA ARG A 2 -18.37 -20.78 33.47
C ARG A 2 -18.86 -19.90 32.30
N ALA A 3 -20.14 -19.49 32.33
CA ALA A 3 -20.75 -18.71 31.26
C ALA A 3 -20.00 -17.41 30.89
N GLY A 4 -19.46 -16.68 31.88
CA GLY A 4 -18.74 -15.43 31.61
C GLY A 4 -17.33 -15.59 31.04
N ILE A 5 -16.74 -16.79 31.07
CA ILE A 5 -15.44 -17.08 30.45
C ILE A 5 -15.66 -17.47 28.99
N ASP A 6 -16.69 -18.30 28.72
CA ASP A 6 -17.06 -18.73 27.37
C ASP A 6 -17.49 -17.53 26.49
N ASP A 7 -18.21 -16.55 27.07
CA ASP A 7 -18.61 -15.31 26.38
C ASP A 7 -17.42 -14.40 26.06
N ALA A 8 -16.44 -14.31 26.96
CA ALA A 8 -15.23 -13.50 26.76
C ALA A 8 -14.28 -14.12 25.73
N GLU A 9 -14.18 -15.45 25.71
CA GLU A 9 -13.38 -16.20 24.73
C GLU A 9 -14.00 -16.12 23.33
N THR A 10 -15.34 -16.12 23.24
CA THR A 10 -16.08 -15.92 21.99
C THR A 10 -15.88 -14.49 21.45
N ALA A 11 -16.00 -13.47 22.31
CA ALA A 11 -15.77 -12.08 21.90
C ALA A 11 -14.31 -11.82 21.46
N ALA A 12 -13.34 -12.47 22.12
CA ALA A 12 -11.94 -12.39 21.71
C ALA A 12 -11.70 -13.05 20.34
N ALA A 13 -12.38 -14.17 20.06
CA ALA A 13 -12.30 -14.84 18.77
C ALA A 13 -12.93 -14.01 17.64
N GLU A 14 -14.05 -13.32 17.90
CA GLU A 14 -14.67 -12.40 16.93
C GLU A 14 -13.74 -11.22 16.59
N LEU A 15 -13.13 -10.58 17.59
CA LEU A 15 -12.18 -9.48 17.36
C LEU A 15 -10.93 -9.91 16.58
N LEU A 16 -10.43 -11.12 16.82
CA LEU A 16 -9.32 -11.67 16.05
C LEU A 16 -9.72 -11.91 14.58
N ALA A 17 -10.91 -12.46 14.35
CA ALA A 17 -11.41 -12.68 12.99
C ALA A 17 -11.63 -11.37 12.22
N GLU A 18 -12.09 -10.31 12.89
CA GLU A 18 -12.22 -8.98 12.31
C GLU A 18 -10.86 -8.38 11.94
N ALA A 19 -9.87 -8.50 12.83
CA ALA A 19 -8.50 -8.04 12.57
C ALA A 19 -7.82 -8.80 11.41
N ASP A 20 -8.02 -10.12 11.32
CA ASP A 20 -7.49 -10.93 10.22
C ASP A 20 -8.15 -10.56 8.87
N ALA A 21 -9.45 -10.27 8.87
CA ALA A 21 -10.16 -9.80 7.68
C ALA A 21 -9.64 -8.43 7.20
N GLU A 22 -9.48 -7.48 8.12
CA GLU A 22 -8.90 -6.16 7.86
C GLU A 22 -7.47 -6.27 7.28
N LEU A 23 -6.62 -7.12 7.85
CA LEU A 23 -5.25 -7.34 7.36
C LEU A 23 -5.23 -7.96 5.95
N ASN A 24 -6.15 -8.87 5.65
CA ASN A 24 -6.24 -9.50 4.34
C ASN A 24 -6.77 -8.53 3.26
N ASP A 25 -7.70 -7.65 3.63
CA ASP A 25 -8.15 -6.56 2.76
C ASP A 25 -7.02 -5.57 2.49
N GLN A 26 -6.24 -5.20 3.51
CA GLN A 26 -5.04 -4.37 3.34
C GLN A 26 -4.03 -5.02 2.40
N ALA A 27 -3.72 -6.31 2.58
CA ALA A 27 -2.80 -7.04 1.70
C ALA A 27 -3.31 -7.10 0.26
N THR A 28 -4.63 -7.24 0.06
CA THR A 28 -5.26 -7.26 -1.27
C THR A 28 -5.19 -5.88 -1.94
N VAL A 29 -5.46 -4.81 -1.20
CA VAL A 29 -5.35 -3.43 -1.68
C VAL A 29 -3.88 -3.07 -1.97
N GLU A 30 -2.93 -3.47 -1.14
CA GLU A 30 -1.49 -3.29 -1.37
C GLU A 30 -1.02 -4.04 -2.62
N ALA A 31 -1.47 -5.28 -2.82
CA ALA A 31 -1.18 -6.03 -4.04
C ALA A 31 -1.74 -5.35 -5.30
N THR A 32 -2.84 -4.60 -5.16
CA THR A 32 -3.45 -3.84 -6.26
C THR A 32 -2.69 -2.55 -6.56
N ASN A 33 -2.01 -1.96 -5.57
CA ASN A 33 -1.26 -0.71 -5.70
C ASN A 33 0.23 -0.90 -6.00
N PHE A 34 0.58 -2.05 -6.58
CA PHE A 34 1.93 -2.36 -7.02
C PHE A 34 2.10 -2.05 -8.50
N PHE A 35 2.99 -1.13 -8.82
CA PHE A 35 3.22 -0.68 -10.19
C PHE A 35 4.65 -0.99 -10.63
N VAL A 36 4.82 -1.33 -11.92
CA VAL A 36 6.13 -1.65 -12.52
C VAL A 36 6.56 -0.62 -13.57
N SER A 37 5.70 0.35 -13.89
CA SER A 37 5.99 1.47 -14.78
C SER A 37 5.36 2.79 -14.33
N VAL A 38 5.94 3.92 -14.76
CA VAL A 38 5.35 5.26 -14.56
C VAL A 38 4.01 5.40 -15.28
N LYS A 39 3.84 4.71 -16.40
CA LYS A 39 2.61 4.75 -17.20
C LYS A 39 1.42 4.19 -16.42
N GLU A 40 1.57 3.01 -15.82
CA GLU A 40 0.51 2.39 -15.01
C GLU A 40 0.12 3.28 -13.81
N VAL A 41 1.11 3.87 -13.12
CA VAL A 41 0.85 4.82 -12.02
C VAL A 41 0.05 6.03 -12.52
N ARG A 42 0.40 6.57 -13.71
CA ARG A 42 -0.31 7.71 -14.30
C ARG A 42 -1.73 7.36 -14.71
N GLU A 43 -1.97 6.16 -15.22
CA GLU A 43 -3.31 5.67 -15.58
C GLU A 43 -4.17 5.47 -14.32
N PHE A 44 -3.60 4.87 -13.26
CA PHE A 44 -4.24 4.72 -11.97
C PHE A 44 -4.70 6.06 -11.37
N VAL A 45 -3.81 7.05 -11.29
CA VAL A 45 -4.12 8.39 -10.75
C VAL A 45 -5.14 9.16 -11.61
N LYS A 46 -5.25 8.85 -12.90
CA LYS A 46 -6.24 9.48 -13.80
C LYS A 46 -7.62 8.84 -13.70
N GLY A 47 -7.67 7.53 -13.47
CA GLY A 47 -8.90 6.73 -13.50
C GLY A 47 -9.63 6.70 -12.15
N GLU A 48 -8.89 6.77 -11.05
CA GLU A 48 -9.44 6.70 -9.70
C GLU A 48 -9.23 8.01 -8.96
N VAL A 49 -10.19 8.40 -8.12
CA VAL A 49 -9.96 9.37 -7.04
C VAL A 49 -9.54 8.51 -5.84
N PRO A 50 -8.24 8.21 -5.68
CA PRO A 50 -7.80 7.36 -4.58
C PRO A 50 -8.27 7.98 -3.26
N ALA A 51 -8.78 7.13 -2.36
CA ALA A 51 -9.16 7.54 -1.01
C ALA A 51 -7.96 8.23 -0.31
N ALA A 52 -8.24 9.06 0.70
CA ALA A 52 -7.23 9.93 1.34
C ALA A 52 -6.03 9.19 2.00
N ALA A 53 -5.98 7.85 1.96
CA ALA A 53 -4.94 7.00 2.52
C ALA A 53 -4.48 5.88 1.56
N VAL A 54 -4.30 6.17 0.26
CA VAL A 54 -3.69 5.19 -0.67
C VAL A 54 -2.16 5.28 -0.58
N PHE A 55 -1.53 4.20 -0.10
CA PHE A 55 -0.09 4.01 -0.18
C PHE A 55 0.25 3.34 -1.51
N ILE A 56 1.13 3.97 -2.28
CA ILE A 56 1.58 3.47 -3.58
C ILE A 56 3.03 3.01 -3.45
N SER A 57 3.29 1.76 -3.85
CA SER A 57 4.65 1.21 -3.96
C SER A 57 4.98 0.98 -5.43
N VAL A 58 6.17 1.42 -5.85
CA VAL A 58 6.58 1.30 -7.26
C VAL A 58 8.00 0.76 -7.37
N ILE A 59 8.19 -0.25 -8.22
CA ILE A 59 9.51 -0.76 -8.60
C ILE A 59 9.78 -0.34 -10.04
N MET A 60 10.81 0.48 -10.26
CA MET A 60 11.13 1.04 -11.58
C MET A 60 12.61 0.93 -11.91
N CYS A 61 12.91 0.73 -13.19
CA CYS A 61 14.28 0.79 -13.70
C CYS A 61 14.74 2.25 -13.79
N VAL A 62 15.85 2.56 -13.13
CA VAL A 62 16.45 3.89 -13.14
C VAL A 62 17.41 4.01 -14.32
N LEU A 63 17.16 4.97 -15.20
CA LEU A 63 18.00 5.26 -16.36
C LEU A 63 19.21 6.12 -15.96
N THR A 64 18.97 7.22 -15.25
CA THR A 64 20.04 8.10 -14.76
C THR A 64 19.72 8.64 -13.38
N VAL A 65 20.77 8.89 -12.60
CA VAL A 65 20.69 9.55 -11.30
C VAL A 65 21.68 10.69 -11.30
N GLU A 66 21.21 11.90 -11.02
CA GLU A 66 22.09 13.05 -10.82
C GLU A 66 21.82 13.71 -9.47
N ARG A 67 22.91 14.10 -8.79
CA ARG A 67 22.83 14.89 -7.57
C ARG A 67 22.77 16.35 -7.94
N LEU A 68 21.74 17.06 -7.50
CA LEU A 68 21.56 18.46 -7.85
C LEU A 68 22.57 19.33 -7.08
N VAL A 69 23.44 20.01 -7.82
CA VAL A 69 24.43 20.92 -7.26
C VAL A 69 23.68 22.20 -6.85
N ASN A 70 23.70 22.50 -5.55
CA ASN A 70 23.10 23.69 -4.88
C ASN A 70 21.73 23.55 -4.21
N ASN A 71 21.14 22.36 -4.05
CA ASN A 71 20.43 22.00 -2.80
C ASN A 71 19.84 20.58 -2.83
N ARG A 72 20.56 19.67 -2.16
CA ARG A 72 20.14 18.48 -1.38
C ARG A 72 19.19 17.44 -2.00
N GLY A 73 18.78 17.60 -3.25
CA GLY A 73 17.93 16.65 -3.96
C GLY A 73 18.72 15.69 -4.85
N THR A 74 18.12 14.54 -5.09
CA THR A 74 18.51 13.60 -6.14
C THR A 74 17.46 13.69 -7.23
N ARG A 75 17.88 13.95 -8.48
CA ARG A 75 17.00 13.77 -9.63
C ARG A 75 17.23 12.37 -10.18
N VAL A 76 16.13 11.65 -10.38
CA VAL A 76 16.13 10.31 -10.94
C VAL A 76 15.34 10.35 -12.25
N THR A 77 15.96 9.89 -13.33
CA THR A 77 15.29 9.64 -14.61
C THR A 77 14.96 8.16 -14.66
N LEU A 78 13.70 7.85 -14.91
CA LEU A 78 13.18 6.49 -14.95
C LEU A 78 13.07 6.04 -16.41
N VAL A 79 13.26 4.75 -16.66
CA VAL A 79 12.94 4.16 -17.97
C VAL A 79 11.44 4.26 -18.17
N ASP A 80 11.01 4.78 -19.32
CA ASP A 80 9.59 4.75 -19.69
C ASP A 80 9.24 3.30 -20.02
N GLY A 81 8.36 2.71 -19.21
CA GLY A 81 7.83 1.36 -19.38
C GLY A 81 6.59 1.36 -20.25
#